data_AF-A0A966BU69-F1
#
_entry.id   AF-A0A966BU69-F1
#
_cell.length_a   1.000
_cell.length_b   1.000
_cell.length_c   1.000
_cell.angle_alpha   90.00
_cell.angle_beta   90.00
_cell.angle_gamma   90.00
#
_symmetry.space_group_name_H-M   'P 1'
#
loop_
_entity.id
_entity.type
_entity.pdbx_description
1 polymer ?
#
loop_
_entity_poly.entity_id
_entity_poly.type
_entity_poly.pdbx_seq_one_letter_code
_entity_poly.pdbx_strand_id
1 'polypeptide(L)'
;MFAKVTIARITIAVLTVLSAITVSGCASLGDTAAEKRATVLEMRDESLAWLYEAEPGARQRIAEAAGYGVFDAASQNLILLQT
;
A
#
# COMPACT_ATOMS: atom_id res chain seq x y z
N MET A 1 -37.94 27.63 15.91
CA MET A 1 -36.82 27.03 16.68
C MET A 1 -36.58 25.56 16.31
N PHE A 2 -37.63 24.75 16.14
CA PHE A 2 -37.54 23.31 15.80
C PHE A 2 -36.80 22.99 14.48
N ALA A 3 -36.98 23.78 13.41
CA ALA A 3 -36.30 23.53 12.13
C ALA A 3 -34.76 23.64 12.20
N LYS A 4 -34.22 24.55 13.02
CA LYS A 4 -32.77 24.71 13.23
C LYS A 4 -32.15 23.51 13.94
N VAL A 5 -32.91 22.88 14.85
CA VAL A 5 -32.49 21.69 15.61
C VAL A 5 -32.47 20.45 14.72
N THR A 6 -33.46 20.29 13.82
CA THR A 6 -33.49 19.18 12.86
C THR A 6 -32.37 19.29 11.82
N ILE A 7 -32.11 20.50 11.31
CA ILE A 7 -30.99 20.77 10.38
C ILE A 7 -29.65 20.45 11.06
N ALA A 8 -29.42 20.92 12.29
CA ALA A 8 -28.18 20.64 13.03
C ALA A 8 -27.95 19.13 13.28
N ARG A 9 -29.01 18.37 13.57
CA ARG A 9 -28.93 16.90 13.75
C ARG A 9 -28.59 16.18 12.44
N ILE A 10 -29.15 16.64 11.31
CA ILE A 10 -28.82 16.11 9.98
C ILE A 10 -27.37 16.44 9.62
N THR A 11 -26.90 17.66 9.89
CA THR A 11 -25.51 18.05 9.61
C THR A 11 -24.51 17.23 10.43
N ILE A 12 -24.80 16.97 11.72
CA ILE A 12 -23.96 16.12 12.57
C ILE A 12 -23.96 14.67 12.06
N ALA A 13 -25.13 14.11 11.71
CA ALA A 13 -25.23 12.76 11.18
C ALA A 13 -24.47 12.59 9.85
N VAL A 14 -24.57 13.56 8.94
CA VAL A 14 -23.83 13.57 7.67
C VAL A 14 -22.32 13.68 7.91
N LEU A 15 -21.89 14.52 8.85
CA LEU A 15 -20.47 14.66 9.20
C LEU A 15 -19.90 13.38 9.82
N THR A 16 -20.68 12.68 10.66
CA THR A 16 -20.28 11.39 11.25
C THR A 16 -20.17 10.30 10.19
N VAL A 17 -21.15 10.20 9.28
CA VAL A 17 -21.09 9.24 8.16
C VAL A 17 -19.92 9.55 7.22
N LEU A 18 -19.65 10.81 6.93
CA LEU A 18 -18.53 11.22 6.09
C LEU A 18 -17.18 10.87 6.73
N SER A 19 -17.03 11.05 8.05
CA SER A 19 -15.83 10.65 8.79
C SER A 19 -15.61 9.12 8.84
N ALA A 20 -16.69 8.34 8.83
CA ALA A 20 -16.61 6.88 8.82
C ALA A 20 -16.10 6.35 7.47
N ILE A 21 -16.43 7.01 6.36
CA ILE A 21 -15.97 6.63 5.01
C ILE A 21 -14.46 6.89 4.84
N THR A 22 -13.90 7.92 5.50
CA THR A 22 -12.47 8.24 5.41
C THR A 22 -11.56 7.32 6.21
N VAL A 23 -12.09 6.52 7.14
CA VAL A 23 -11.33 5.52 7.92
C VAL A 23 -11.12 4.21 7.15
N SER A 24 -11.87 3.97 6.07
CA SER A 24 -11.72 2.79 5.20
C SER A 24 -10.43 2.81 4.35
N GLY A 25 -9.57 3.82 4.52
CA GLY A 25 -8.24 3.92 3.91
C GLY A 25 -7.13 3.22 4.69
N CYS A 26 -7.42 2.15 5.45
CA CYS A 26 -6.38 1.31 6.02
C CYS A 26 -5.77 0.46 4.90
N ALA A 27 -4.73 0.98 4.26
CA ALA A 27 -3.93 0.27 3.27
C ALA A 27 -3.39 -1.04 3.87
N SER A 28 -4.11 -2.13 3.64
CA SER A 28 -3.74 -3.47 4.07
C SER A 28 -3.91 -4.39 2.87
N LEU A 29 -2.87 -4.49 2.02
CA LEU A 29 -2.79 -5.62 1.11
C LEU A 29 -2.74 -6.89 1.95
N GLY A 30 -3.72 -7.79 1.84
CA GLY A 30 -3.81 -9.06 2.60
C GLY A 30 -4.63 -8.97 3.89
N ASP A 31 -5.61 -9.88 4.04
CA ASP A 31 -6.48 -9.99 5.21
C ASP A 31 -5.73 -10.51 6.44
N THR A 32 -4.62 -11.22 6.20
CA THR A 32 -3.74 -11.74 7.26
C THR A 32 -2.30 -11.29 7.09
N ALA A 33 -1.56 -11.23 8.20
CA ALA A 33 -0.12 -10.95 8.18
C ALA A 33 0.70 -12.01 7.41
N ALA A 34 0.12 -13.20 7.17
CA ALA A 34 0.76 -14.24 6.37
C ALA A 34 0.66 -13.92 4.87
N GLU A 35 -0.54 -13.57 4.38
CA GLU A 35 -0.75 -13.17 2.99
C GLU A 35 0.07 -11.94 2.62
N LYS A 36 0.14 -10.94 3.50
CA LYS A 36 1.04 -9.79 3.36
C LYS A 36 2.47 -10.19 3.03
N ARG A 37 3.01 -11.14 3.80
CA ARG A 37 4.38 -11.61 3.63
C ARG A 37 4.52 -12.42 2.34
N ALA A 38 3.53 -13.24 2.00
CA ALA A 38 3.51 -14.00 0.76
C ALA A 38 3.57 -13.06 -0.46
N THR A 39 2.76 -12.01 -0.49
CA THR A 39 2.78 -11.00 -1.56
C THR A 39 4.14 -10.31 -1.65
N VAL A 40 4.76 -9.92 -0.54
CA VAL A 40 6.10 -9.30 -0.55
C VAL A 40 7.18 -10.26 -1.07
N LEU A 41 7.10 -11.55 -0.71
CA LEU A 41 8.03 -12.57 -1.20
C LEU A 41 7.85 -12.84 -2.69
N GLU A 42 6.62 -12.86 -3.18
CA GLU A 42 6.30 -13.01 -4.60
C GLU A 42 6.86 -11.83 -5.42
N MET A 43 6.65 -10.60 -4.94
CA MET A 43 7.20 -9.40 -5.59
C MET A 43 8.74 -9.40 -5.63
N ARG A 44 9.39 -9.92 -4.57
CA ARG A 44 10.85 -10.13 -4.54
C ARG A 44 11.27 -11.07 -5.65
N ASP A 45 10.59 -12.21 -5.78
CA ASP A 45 10.98 -13.26 -6.72
C ASP A 45 10.77 -12.82 -8.17
N GLU A 46 9.67 -12.12 -8.46
CA GLU A 46 9.40 -11.56 -9.78
C GLU A 46 10.45 -10.50 -10.18
N SER A 47 10.77 -9.57 -9.29
CA SER A 47 11.75 -8.52 -9.58
C SER A 47 13.15 -9.07 -9.77
N LEU A 48 13.53 -10.09 -8.99
CA LEU A 48 14.81 -10.77 -9.15
C LEU A 48 14.86 -11.56 -10.47
N ALA A 49 13.76 -12.23 -10.85
CA ALA A 49 13.68 -12.93 -12.12
C ALA A 49 13.91 -11.97 -13.30
N TRP A 50 13.20 -10.83 -13.30
CA TRP A 50 13.39 -9.79 -14.30
C TRP A 50 14.83 -9.22 -14.30
N LEU A 51 15.37 -8.90 -13.13
CA LEU A 51 16.73 -8.37 -13.01
C LEU A 51 17.78 -9.35 -13.55
N TYR A 52 17.61 -10.65 -13.30
CA TYR A 52 18.53 -11.67 -13.77
C TYR A 52 18.42 -11.98 -15.25
N GLU A 53 17.26 -11.75 -15.85
CA GLU A 53 17.07 -11.81 -17.30
C GLU A 53 17.74 -10.61 -17.99
N ALA A 54 17.57 -9.41 -17.42
CA ALA A 54 18.17 -8.19 -17.96
C ALA A 54 19.70 -8.13 -17.75
N GLU A 55 20.19 -8.55 -16.58
CA GLU A 55 21.60 -8.48 -16.19
C GLU A 55 22.03 -9.75 -15.44
N PRO A 56 22.55 -10.78 -16.14
CA PRO A 56 22.96 -12.03 -15.51
C PRO A 56 24.04 -11.85 -14.44
N GLY A 57 24.91 -10.84 -14.60
CA GLY A 57 25.94 -10.48 -13.63
C GLY A 57 25.39 -9.99 -12.29
N ALA A 58 24.13 -9.55 -12.24
CA ALA A 58 23.50 -9.11 -11.01
C ALA A 58 23.38 -10.23 -9.96
N ARG A 59 23.28 -11.50 -10.38
CA ARG A 59 23.26 -12.67 -9.47
C ARG A 59 24.48 -12.70 -8.56
N GLN A 60 25.66 -12.50 -9.15
CA GLN A 60 26.91 -12.55 -8.40
C GLN A 60 27.06 -11.34 -7.48
N ARG A 61 26.71 -10.14 -7.96
CA ARG A 61 26.75 -8.92 -7.13
C ARG A 61 25.80 -9.00 -5.93
N ILE A 62 24.62 -9.60 -6.11
CA ILE A 62 23.66 -9.79 -5.01
C ILE A 62 24.18 -10.83 -4.01
N ALA A 63 24.83 -11.90 -4.49
CA ALA A 63 25.44 -12.91 -3.62
C ALA A 63 26.62 -12.37 -2.80
N GLU A 64 27.38 -11.43 -3.35
CA GLU A 64 28.53 -10.78 -2.68
C GLU A 64 28.12 -9.60 -1.79
N ALA A 65 26.89 -9.09 -1.91
CA ALA A 65 26.40 -7.96 -1.13
C ALA A 65 26.07 -8.37 0.31
N ALA A 66 26.26 -7.44 1.26
CA ALA A 66 25.84 -7.63 2.65
C ALA A 66 24.30 -7.76 2.82
N GLY A 67 23.54 -7.35 1.80
CA GLY A 67 22.08 -7.44 1.72
C GLY A 67 21.55 -6.70 0.50
N TYR A 68 20.30 -6.99 0.11
CA TYR A 68 19.63 -6.33 -1.01
C TYR A 68 18.16 -6.02 -0.66
N GLY A 69 17.64 -4.93 -1.22
CA GLY A 69 16.24 -4.54 -1.10
C GLY A 69 15.58 -4.56 -2.47
N VAL A 70 14.36 -5.10 -2.53
CA VAL A 70 13.52 -5.07 -3.73
C VAL A 70 12.35 -4.16 -3.45
N PHE A 71 12.14 -3.19 -4.34
CA PHE A 71 11.01 -2.28 -4.29
C PHE A 71 10.26 -2.43 -5.60
N ASP A 72 8.95 -2.61 -5.50
CA ASP A 72 8.08 -2.63 -6.66
C ASP A 72 6.97 -1.60 -6.48
N ALA A 73 6.63 -0.95 -7.60
CA ALA A 73 5.72 0.19 -7.65
C ALA A 73 4.26 -0.17 -7.32
N ALA A 74 3.91 -1.46 -7.26
CA ALA A 74 2.57 -1.91 -6.89
C ALA A 74 2.30 -1.79 -5.37
N SER A 75 3.34 -1.78 -4.52
CA SER A 75 3.17 -1.70 -3.06
C SER A 75 3.21 -0.27 -2.51
N GLN A 76 3.72 0.68 -3.29
CA GLN A 76 3.75 2.09 -2.91
C GLN A 76 2.86 2.89 -3.85
N ASN A 77 1.92 3.64 -3.29
CA ASN A 77 1.17 4.69 -3.98
C ASN A 77 2.16 5.82 -4.38
N LEU A 78 3.03 5.53 -5.35
CA LEU A 78 4.12 6.41 -5.77
C LEU A 78 3.61 7.66 -6.46
N ILE A 79 2.30 7.75 -6.78
CA ILE A 79 1.67 8.96 -7.33
C ILE A 79 1.93 10.19 -6.43
N LEU A 80 2.18 10.00 -5.12
CA LEU A 80 2.40 11.10 -4.17
C LEU A 80 3.87 11.54 -3.99
N LEU A 81 4.85 10.87 -4.59
CA LEU A 81 6.28 11.20 -4.46
C LEU A 81 6.86 11.96 -5.67
N GLN A 82 6.01 12.24 -6.66
CA GLN A 82 6.36 12.97 -7.88
C GLN A 82 5.52 14.25 -8.02
N THR A 83 5.47 15.04 -6.96
CA THR A 83 5.12 16.46 -7.03
C THR A 83 6.04 17.29 -6.17
#